data_AF-A0A1W0A994-F1
#
_entry.id   AF-A0A1W0A994-F1
#
_cell.length_a   1.000
_cell.length_b   1.000
_cell.length_c   1.000
_cell.angle_alpha   90.00
_cell.angle_beta   90.00
_cell.angle_gamma   90.00
#
_symmetry.space_group_name_H-M   'P 1'
#
loop_
_entity.id
_entity.type
_entity.pdbx_description
1 polymer ?
#
loop_
_entity_poly.entity_id
_entity_poly.type
_entity_poly.pdbx_seq_one_letter_code
_entity_poly.pdbx_strand_id
1 'polypeptide(L)'
;MPAKMFNSNVTCDILLGFVKATFAKDVDEVCRQRSIKIAIDIEGIKKEREMMRYGMNESLDRTAEELEELLVKYEAQAENLAGISKTVKEIQSAVIDLTDTQGNRIKLNEHLRDRGVDVIKPRLIYELVRVESDIHVPLKFTM
;
A
#
# COMPACT_ATOMS: atom_id res chain seq x y z
N MET A 1 -3.34 -1.17 -6.80
CA MET A 1 -2.16 -1.94 -7.25
C MET A 1 -2.55 -2.81 -8.42
N PRO A 2 -1.68 -3.02 -9.42
CA PRO A 2 -1.99 -3.87 -10.57
C PRO A 2 -2.14 -5.34 -10.15
N ALA A 3 -3.00 -6.09 -10.84
CA ALA A 3 -3.15 -7.52 -10.64
C ALA A 3 -1.86 -8.26 -11.05
N LYS A 4 -1.48 -9.29 -10.30
CA LYS A 4 -0.29 -10.10 -10.55
C LYS A 4 -0.62 -11.57 -10.72
N MET A 5 0.10 -12.21 -11.63
CA MET A 5 0.03 -13.65 -11.85
C MET A 5 1.23 -14.31 -11.17
N PHE A 6 0.98 -15.34 -10.40
CA PHE A 6 2.01 -16.15 -9.76
C PHE A 6 1.97 -17.57 -10.32
N ASN A 7 3.12 -18.20 -10.41
CA ASN A 7 3.21 -19.62 -10.76
C ASN A 7 2.70 -20.45 -9.58
N SER A 8 1.55 -21.08 -9.72
CA SER A 8 0.99 -21.96 -8.68
C SER A 8 1.60 -23.37 -8.67
N ASN A 9 2.48 -23.71 -9.63
CA ASN A 9 3.14 -25.02 -9.74
C ASN A 9 4.32 -25.18 -8.74
N VAL A 10 4.20 -24.56 -7.58
CA VAL A 10 5.13 -24.59 -6.44
C VAL A 10 4.33 -24.98 -5.20
N THR A 11 5.01 -25.28 -4.09
CA THR A 11 4.32 -25.55 -2.83
C THR A 11 3.66 -24.28 -2.26
N CYS A 12 2.60 -24.44 -1.48
CA CYS A 12 1.82 -23.32 -0.92
C CYS A 12 2.66 -22.35 -0.08
N ASP A 13 3.63 -22.85 0.68
CA ASP A 13 4.59 -22.02 1.44
C ASP A 13 5.45 -21.12 0.54
N ILE A 14 5.98 -21.66 -0.56
CA ILE A 14 6.74 -20.92 -1.56
C ILE A 14 5.85 -19.87 -2.24
N LEU A 15 4.63 -20.26 -2.62
CA LEU A 15 3.68 -19.35 -3.26
C LEU A 15 3.32 -18.18 -2.34
N LEU A 16 2.98 -18.45 -1.08
CA LEU A 16 2.71 -17.42 -0.08
C LEU A 16 3.93 -16.52 0.13
N GLY A 17 5.13 -17.08 0.18
CA GLY A 17 6.38 -16.32 0.26
C GLY A 17 6.54 -15.33 -0.91
N PHE A 18 6.30 -15.78 -2.15
CA PHE A 18 6.35 -14.90 -3.32
C PHE A 18 5.29 -13.81 -3.29
N VAL A 19 4.04 -14.15 -2.96
CA VAL A 19 2.94 -13.19 -2.87
C VAL A 19 3.25 -12.12 -1.82
N LYS A 20 3.70 -12.55 -0.62
CA LYS A 20 4.07 -11.66 0.50
C LYS A 20 5.17 -10.69 0.11
N ALA A 21 6.28 -11.22 -0.42
CA ALA A 21 7.45 -10.42 -0.76
C ALA A 21 7.12 -9.41 -1.88
N THR A 22 6.36 -9.86 -2.88
CA THR A 22 5.95 -9.00 -3.99
C THR A 22 5.02 -7.89 -3.53
N PHE A 23 4.01 -8.22 -2.73
CA PHE A 23 3.09 -7.24 -2.17
C PHE A 23 3.81 -6.20 -1.31
N ALA A 24 4.66 -6.64 -0.37
CA ALA A 24 5.40 -5.73 0.51
C ALA A 24 6.28 -4.78 -0.30
N LYS A 25 6.99 -5.30 -1.33
CA LYS A 25 7.82 -4.49 -2.21
C LYS A 25 7.01 -3.47 -3.01
N ASP A 26 5.86 -3.85 -3.56
CA ASP A 26 5.03 -2.94 -4.36
C ASP A 26 4.49 -1.79 -3.51
N VAL A 27 4.00 -2.09 -2.30
CA VAL A 27 3.46 -1.07 -1.40
C VAL A 27 4.58 -0.14 -0.92
N ASP A 28 5.73 -0.68 -0.53
CA ASP A 28 6.89 0.10 -0.09
C ASP A 28 7.37 1.07 -1.19
N GLU A 29 7.46 0.59 -2.43
CA GLU A 29 7.87 1.43 -3.57
C GLU A 29 6.86 2.55 -3.85
N VAL A 30 5.55 2.27 -3.79
CA VAL A 30 4.51 3.29 -3.97
C VAL A 30 4.56 4.32 -2.84
N CYS A 31 4.69 3.87 -1.59
CA CYS A 31 4.83 4.76 -0.43
C CYS A 31 6.05 5.66 -0.57
N ARG A 32 7.20 5.10 -0.98
CA ARG A 32 8.45 5.84 -1.19
C ARG A 32 8.29 6.91 -2.27
N GLN A 33 7.78 6.55 -3.44
CA GLN A 33 7.58 7.49 -4.56
C GLN A 33 6.65 8.63 -4.17
N ARG A 34 5.52 8.33 -3.53
CA ARG A 34 4.54 9.34 -3.12
C ARG A 34 5.05 10.24 -1.99
N SER A 35 5.77 9.67 -1.03
CA SER A 35 6.36 10.46 0.07
C SER A 35 7.36 11.49 -0.46
N ILE A 36 8.18 11.13 -1.46
CA ILE A 36 9.09 12.06 -2.12
C ILE A 36 8.31 13.19 -2.81
N LYS A 37 7.27 12.85 -3.57
CA LYS A 37 6.43 13.85 -4.25
C LYS A 37 5.79 14.82 -3.26
N ILE A 38 5.19 14.30 -2.19
CA ILE A 38 4.55 15.11 -1.15
C ILE A 38 5.57 16.02 -0.45
N ALA A 39 6.77 15.52 -0.16
CA ALA A 39 7.83 16.34 0.42
C ALA A 39 8.23 17.50 -0.49
N ILE A 40 8.33 17.26 -1.81
CA ILE A 40 8.58 18.32 -2.80
C ILE A 40 7.43 19.33 -2.83
N ASP A 41 6.17 18.86 -2.84
CA ASP A 41 4.99 19.72 -2.87
C ASP A 41 4.90 20.60 -1.61
N ILE A 42 5.17 20.04 -0.42
CA ILE A 42 5.22 20.77 0.86
C ILE A 42 6.30 21.86 0.83
N GLU A 43 7.51 21.53 0.36
CA GLU A 43 8.61 22.50 0.27
C GLU A 43 8.28 23.62 -0.71
N GLY A 44 7.64 23.29 -1.83
CA GLY A 44 7.13 24.27 -2.80
C GLY A 44 6.13 25.25 -2.18
N ILE A 45 5.15 24.73 -1.43
CA ILE A 45 4.15 25.56 -0.73
C ILE A 45 4.79 26.44 0.34
N LYS A 46 5.75 25.91 1.11
CA LYS A 46 6.46 26.70 2.13
C LYS A 46 7.21 27.87 1.51
N LYS A 47 7.88 27.64 0.38
CA LYS A 47 8.57 28.70 -0.38
C LYS A 47 7.60 29.72 -0.96
N GLU A 48 6.46 29.28 -1.47
CA GLU A 48 5.40 30.17 -1.97
C GLU A 48 4.85 31.08 -0.86
N ARG A 49 4.57 30.49 0.31
CA ARG A 49 4.13 31.23 1.50
C ARG A 49 5.18 32.23 1.97
N GLU A 50 6.46 31.88 1.89
CA GLU A 50 7.56 32.77 2.25
C GLU A 50 7.67 33.97 1.29
N MET A 51 7.59 33.73 -0.03
CA MET A 51 7.59 34.82 -1.04
C MET A 51 6.43 35.80 -0.84
N MET A 52 5.23 35.28 -0.52
CA MET A 52 4.06 36.10 -0.20
C MET A 52 4.29 36.96 1.05
N ARG A 53 4.92 36.42 2.10
CA ARG A 53 5.26 37.18 3.32
C ARG A 53 6.24 38.32 3.05
N TYR A 54 7.16 38.14 2.11
CA TYR A 54 8.14 39.17 1.72
C TYR A 54 7.63 40.13 0.65
N GLY A 55 6.37 40.00 0.20
CA GLY A 55 5.78 40.88 -0.80
C GLY A 55 6.41 40.73 -2.19
N MET A 56 7.08 39.61 -2.47
CA MET A 56 7.62 39.29 -3.80
C MET A 56 6.50 38.69 -4.66
N ASN A 57 5.57 39.54 -5.08
CA ASN A 57 4.17 39.17 -5.35
C ASN A 57 3.71 39.33 -6.82
N GLU A 58 4.58 39.14 -7.80
CA GLU A 58 4.21 39.49 -9.19
C GLU A 58 3.32 38.46 -9.91
N SER A 59 3.06 37.26 -9.37
CA SER A 59 2.17 36.28 -10.02
C SER A 59 1.86 35.03 -9.17
N LEU A 60 1.41 35.17 -7.92
CA LEU A 60 0.95 34.00 -7.15
C LEU A 60 -0.53 33.76 -7.41
N ASP A 61 -0.85 32.63 -8.03
CA ASP A 61 -2.23 32.22 -8.39
C ASP A 61 -3.08 31.78 -7.18
N ARG A 62 -2.48 31.65 -5.99
CA ARG A 62 -3.09 31.06 -4.79
C ARG A 62 -3.11 32.02 -3.60
N THR A 63 -4.17 31.95 -2.79
CA THR A 63 -4.27 32.73 -1.54
C THR A 63 -3.50 32.09 -0.39
N ALA A 64 -3.26 32.86 0.68
CA ALA A 64 -2.64 32.34 1.90
C ALA A 64 -3.48 31.22 2.53
N GLU A 65 -4.82 31.31 2.50
CA GLU A 65 -5.70 30.25 3.01
C GLU A 65 -5.58 28.97 2.17
N GLU A 66 -5.53 29.08 0.84
CA GLU A 66 -5.40 27.93 -0.06
C GLU A 66 -4.07 27.19 0.14
N LEU A 67 -2.98 27.93 0.39
CA LEU A 67 -1.68 27.34 0.69
C LEU A 67 -1.68 26.60 2.03
N GLU A 68 -2.36 27.13 3.04
CA GLU A 68 -2.47 26.47 4.35
C GLU A 68 -3.33 25.20 4.26
N GLU A 69 -4.45 25.25 3.53
CA GLU A 69 -5.30 24.07 3.30
C GLU A 69 -4.54 22.96 2.55
N LEU A 70 -3.78 23.33 1.51
CA LEU A 70 -2.94 22.39 0.78
C LEU A 70 -1.85 21.78 1.66
N LEU A 71 -1.21 22.58 2.52
CA LEU A 71 -0.17 22.10 3.43
C LEU A 71 -0.73 21.07 4.41
N VAL A 72 -1.86 21.37 5.07
CA VAL A 72 -2.54 20.42 5.97
C VAL A 72 -2.92 19.14 5.24
N LYS A 73 -3.44 19.25 4.01
CA LYS A 73 -3.81 18.09 3.19
C LYS A 73 -2.60 17.22 2.86
N TYR A 74 -1.47 17.82 2.50
CA TYR A 74 -0.24 17.09 2.18
C TYR A 74 0.40 16.46 3.42
N GLU A 75 0.38 17.14 4.56
CA GLU A 75 0.84 16.57 5.84
C GLU A 75 0.00 15.36 6.26
N ALA A 76 -1.33 15.45 6.15
CA ALA A 76 -2.23 14.32 6.40
C ALA A 76 -1.98 13.15 5.42
N GLN A 77 -1.69 13.42 4.15
CA GLN A 77 -1.30 12.39 3.20
C GLN A 77 0.04 11.74 3.57
N ALA A 78 1.02 12.51 4.06
CA ALA A 78 2.30 11.97 4.51
C ALA A 78 2.13 11.05 5.73
N GLU A 79 1.28 11.43 6.69
CA GLU A 79 0.97 10.60 7.86
C GLU A 79 0.28 9.29 7.45
N ASN A 80 -0.68 9.34 6.52
CA ASN A 80 -1.32 8.15 5.97
C ASN A 80 -0.30 7.20 5.32
N LEU A 81 0.65 7.71 4.53
CA LEU A 81 1.71 6.90 3.93
C LEU A 81 2.65 6.28 4.97
N ALA A 82 2.94 7.00 6.06
CA ALA A 82 3.71 6.46 7.18
C ALA A 82 2.95 5.30 7.88
N GLY A 83 1.65 5.45 8.07
CA GLY A 83 0.77 4.39 8.59
C GLY A 83 0.73 3.14 7.71
N ILE A 84 0.66 3.32 6.39
CA ILE A 84 0.74 2.21 5.42
C ILE A 84 2.10 1.53 5.52
N SER A 85 3.20 2.29 5.54
CA SER A 85 4.57 1.76 5.63
C SER A 85 4.78 0.94 6.90
N LYS A 86 4.17 1.36 8.02
CA LYS A 86 4.15 0.58 9.27
C LYS A 86 3.42 -0.74 9.09
N THR A 87 2.21 -0.72 8.51
CA THR A 87 1.44 -1.93 8.23
C THR A 87 2.20 -2.92 7.34
N VAL A 88 2.94 -2.44 6.33
CA VAL A 88 3.79 -3.29 5.47
C VAL A 88 4.88 -4.01 6.26
N LYS A 89 5.54 -3.30 7.19
CA LYS A 89 6.54 -3.92 8.06
C LYS A 89 5.93 -4.98 8.96
N GLU A 90 4.74 -4.74 9.51
CA GLU A 90 4.01 -5.72 10.31
C GLU A 90 3.60 -6.97 9.51
N ILE A 91 3.25 -6.80 8.23
CA ILE A 91 2.94 -7.92 7.34
C ILE A 91 4.12 -8.89 7.23
N GLN A 92 5.37 -8.43 7.29
CA GLN A 92 6.55 -9.31 7.20
C GLN A 92 6.56 -10.39 8.28
N SER A 93 6.05 -10.11 9.47
CA SER A 93 5.88 -11.08 10.56
C SER A 93 4.49 -11.73 10.61
N ALA A 94 3.51 -11.20 9.88
CA ALA A 94 2.13 -11.69 9.94
C ALA A 94 1.90 -13.00 9.18
N VAL A 95 0.89 -13.75 9.63
CA VAL A 95 0.28 -14.85 8.89
C VAL A 95 -0.60 -14.26 7.79
N ILE A 96 -0.35 -14.68 6.56
CA ILE A 96 -1.08 -14.22 5.38
C ILE A 96 -1.71 -15.39 4.66
N ASP A 97 -2.78 -15.10 3.94
CA ASP A 97 -3.48 -16.07 3.11
C ASP A 97 -4.24 -15.37 1.98
N LEU A 98 -4.98 -16.13 1.18
CA LEU A 98 -5.80 -15.62 0.09
C LEU A 98 -7.29 -15.83 0.35
N THR A 99 -8.12 -14.94 -0.17
CA THR A 99 -9.56 -15.14 -0.34
C THR A 99 -9.94 -15.14 -1.83
N ASP A 100 -10.95 -15.93 -2.20
CA ASP A 100 -11.55 -15.85 -3.53
C ASP A 100 -12.45 -14.60 -3.70
N THR A 101 -13.06 -14.46 -4.88
CA THR A 101 -13.99 -13.38 -5.20
C THR A 101 -15.29 -13.39 -4.38
N GLN A 102 -15.57 -14.48 -3.66
CA GLN A 102 -16.72 -14.61 -2.77
C GLN A 102 -16.35 -14.34 -1.30
N GLY A 103 -15.08 -14.06 -1.02
CA GLY A 103 -14.58 -13.85 0.34
C GLY A 103 -14.25 -15.14 1.09
N ASN A 104 -14.28 -16.30 0.43
CA ASN A 104 -13.90 -17.56 1.07
C ASN A 104 -12.38 -17.66 1.15
N ARG A 105 -11.88 -17.93 2.35
CA ARG A 105 -10.45 -18.13 2.61
C ARG A 105 -9.96 -19.46 2.03
N ILE A 106 -8.82 -19.40 1.35
CA ILE A 106 -8.22 -20.53 0.62
C ILE A 106 -7.36 -21.43 1.53
N LYS A 107 -6.86 -20.90 2.66
CA LYS A 107 -6.14 -21.67 3.69
C LYS A 107 -4.81 -22.24 3.20
N LEU A 108 -4.10 -21.53 2.32
CA LEU A 108 -2.80 -21.98 1.81
C LEU A 108 -1.77 -22.19 2.93
N ASN A 109 -1.88 -21.41 4.01
CA ASN A 109 -1.04 -21.51 5.20
C ASN A 109 -1.35 -22.74 6.07
N GLU A 110 -2.47 -23.43 5.85
CA GLU A 110 -2.80 -24.73 6.47
C GLU A 110 -2.29 -25.91 5.61
N HIS A 111 -2.04 -25.65 4.32
CA HIS A 111 -1.67 -26.64 3.30
C HIS A 111 -0.25 -26.43 2.73
N LEU A 112 0.70 -26.04 3.59
CA LEU A 112 2.03 -25.53 3.19
C LEU A 112 2.80 -26.43 2.22
N ARG A 113 2.67 -27.76 2.34
CA ARG A 113 3.38 -28.75 1.51
C ARG A 113 2.63 -29.14 0.24
N ASP A 114 1.35 -28.80 0.15
CA ASP A 114 0.54 -29.10 -1.03
C ASP A 114 0.97 -28.19 -2.18
N ARG A 115 0.71 -28.61 -3.42
CA ARG A 115 1.01 -27.73 -4.56
C ARG A 115 -0.07 -26.66 -4.66
N GLY A 116 0.34 -25.43 -4.93
CA GLY A 116 -0.59 -24.31 -5.11
C GLY A 116 -1.61 -24.57 -6.22
N VAL A 117 -1.25 -25.31 -7.28
CA VAL A 117 -2.16 -25.73 -8.37
C VAL A 117 -3.31 -26.63 -7.90
N ASP A 118 -3.13 -27.37 -6.81
CA ASP A 118 -4.15 -28.29 -6.30
C ASP A 118 -5.20 -27.56 -5.46
N VAL A 119 -4.85 -26.38 -4.95
CA VAL A 119 -5.70 -25.57 -4.07
C VAL A 119 -6.28 -24.36 -4.80
N ILE A 120 -5.49 -23.71 -5.66
CA ILE A 120 -5.85 -22.49 -6.39
C ILE A 120 -6.41 -22.83 -7.75
N LYS A 121 -7.61 -22.31 -8.04
CA LYS A 121 -8.24 -22.44 -9.35
C LYS A 121 -7.58 -21.48 -10.35
N PRO A 122 -7.19 -21.97 -11.53
CA PRO A 122 -6.59 -21.11 -12.54
C PRO A 122 -7.59 -20.05 -13.02
N ARG A 123 -7.07 -18.87 -13.38
CA ARG A 123 -7.83 -17.72 -13.93
C ARG A 123 -8.84 -17.07 -12.99
N LEU A 124 -8.83 -17.41 -11.69
CA LEU A 124 -9.56 -16.64 -10.67
C LEU A 124 -8.67 -15.54 -10.08
N ILE A 125 -9.33 -14.49 -9.60
CA ILE A 125 -8.68 -13.40 -8.86
C ILE A 125 -8.78 -13.73 -7.38
N TYR A 126 -7.66 -13.55 -6.69
CA TYR A 126 -7.55 -13.77 -5.26
C TYR A 126 -7.10 -12.48 -4.58
N GLU A 127 -7.63 -12.24 -3.39
CA GLU A 127 -7.25 -11.10 -2.56
C GLU A 127 -6.35 -11.55 -1.43
N LEU A 128 -5.29 -10.79 -1.17
CA LEU A 128 -4.39 -11.05 -0.06
C LEU A 128 -5.03 -10.58 1.24
N VAL A 129 -5.02 -11.45 2.26
CA VAL A 129 -5.57 -11.15 3.58
C VAL A 129 -4.53 -11.42 4.67
N ARG A 130 -4.58 -10.61 5.73
CA ARG A 130 -3.90 -10.89 7.00
C ARG A 130 -4.83 -11.75 7.85
N VAL A 131 -4.30 -12.82 8.43
CA VAL A 131 -5.07 -13.73 9.29
C VAL A 131 -4.79 -13.40 10.76
N GLU A 132 -5.84 -13.11 11.51
CA GLU A 132 -5.82 -12.75 12.93
C GLU A 132 -6.81 -13.64 13.69
N SER A 133 -6.30 -14.72 14.30
CA SER A 133 -7.13 -15.73 14.97
C SER A 133 -8.21 -16.26 14.02
N ASP A 134 -9.47 -15.84 14.17
CA ASP A 134 -10.62 -16.25 13.35
C ASP A 134 -11.07 -15.18 12.33
N ILE A 135 -10.46 -14.00 12.35
CA ILE A 135 -10.79 -12.88 11.47
C ILE A 135 -9.71 -12.77 10.39
N HIS A 136 -10.11 -12.42 9.18
CA HIS A 136 -9.19 -12.11 8.10
C HIS A 136 -9.45 -10.71 7.56
N VAL A 137 -8.40 -9.91 7.50
CA VAL A 137 -8.48 -8.50 7.11
C VAL A 137 -7.87 -8.34 5.71
N PRO A 138 -8.62 -7.83 4.73
CA PRO A 138 -8.09 -7.54 3.41
C PRO A 138 -6.91 -6.57 3.47
N LEU A 139 -5.79 -6.94 2.85
CA LEU A 139 -4.62 -6.07 2.72
C LEU A 139 -4.82 -5.14 1.51
N LYS A 140 -5.69 -4.15 1.69
CA LYS A 140 -5.98 -3.11 0.70
C LYS A 140 -5.54 -1.76 1.23
N PHE A 141 -4.65 -1.10 0.51
CA PHE A 141 -4.24 0.28 0.80
C PHE A 141 -4.88 1.20 -0.21
N THR A 142 -5.75 2.10 0.27
CA THR A 142 -6.24 3.24 -0.52
C THR A 142 -5.12 4.25 -0.56
N MET A 143 -4.33 4.20 -1.65
CA MET A 143 -3.28 5.16 -1.93
C MET A 143 -3.82 6.21 -2.88
#